data_AF-A0A9D7C3X7-F1
#
_entry.id   AF-A0A9D7C3X7-F1
#
_cell.length_a   1.000
_cell.length_b   1.000
_cell.length_c   1.000
_cell.angle_alpha   90.00
_cell.angle_beta   90.00
_cell.angle_gamma   90.00
#
_symmetry.space_group_name_H-M   'P 1'
#
loop_
_entity.id
_entity.type
_entity.pdbx_description
1 polymer ?
#
loop_
_entity_poly.entity_id
_entity_poly.type
_entity_poly.pdbx_seq_one_letter_code
_entity_poly.pdbx_strand_id
1 'polypeptide(L)'
;MILQTPWFDRKFQSGLPAGLFPCLVERLRGTPIRIDALVSGTDEVLLNRKPDNSWSIKEHIGHMADLEALHDGRIDDYLAGKKLLRATDLQNKATDEADHNSKSIAALLHYFRQVRMNFIVKLEQLDDQMLNAVSVHPRLQQPMNLVDMVSFVCEHDDHHLAKMRRLLNNG
;
A
#
# COMPACT_ATOMS: atom_id res chain seq x y z
N MET A 1 -6.41 8.60 23.64
CA MET A 1 -6.11 7.81 22.42
C MET A 1 -5.04 8.54 21.64
N ILE A 2 -3.98 7.87 21.20
CA ILE A 2 -2.91 8.51 20.40
C ILE A 2 -3.41 8.66 18.96
N LEU A 3 -3.36 9.88 18.42
CA LEU A 3 -3.77 10.15 17.04
C LEU A 3 -2.66 9.78 16.06
N GLN A 4 -3.04 9.10 14.97
CA GLN A 4 -2.13 8.78 13.88
C GLN A 4 -1.78 10.06 13.09
N THR A 5 -0.50 10.29 12.83
CA THR A 5 -0.05 11.37 11.95
C THR A 5 -0.66 11.24 10.55
N PRO A 6 -1.26 12.30 9.98
CA PRO A 6 -1.79 12.30 8.62
C PRO A 6 -0.75 11.87 7.59
N TRP A 7 -1.16 11.15 6.53
CA TRP A 7 -0.26 10.59 5.53
C TRP A 7 0.60 11.67 4.83
N PHE A 8 -0.02 12.79 4.48
CA PHE A 8 0.65 13.90 3.80
C PHE A 8 1.65 14.66 4.68
N ASP A 9 1.54 14.53 6.01
CA ASP A 9 2.45 15.17 6.96
C ASP A 9 3.67 14.27 7.31
N ARG A 10 3.65 13.00 6.87
CA ARG A 10 4.76 12.07 7.13
C ARG A 10 5.99 12.41 6.29
N LYS A 11 7.16 12.19 6.90
CA LYS A 11 8.46 12.24 6.23
C LYS A 11 8.97 10.82 6.04
N PHE A 12 9.60 10.58 4.88
CA PHE A 12 10.11 9.26 4.51
C PHE A 12 11.61 9.38 4.28
N GLN A 13 12.38 8.49 4.90
CA GLN A 13 13.82 8.41 4.70
C GLN A 13 14.14 7.95 3.28
N SER A 14 15.17 8.54 2.70
CA SER A 14 15.76 8.14 1.40
C SER A 14 17.17 7.60 1.60
N GLY A 15 17.63 6.75 0.67
CA GLY A 15 18.94 6.13 0.70
C GLY A 15 19.03 4.96 1.67
N LEU A 16 17.94 4.21 1.85
CA LEU A 16 17.95 2.98 2.65
C LEU A 16 18.92 1.95 2.03
N PRO A 17 19.68 1.21 2.85
CA PRO A 17 20.63 0.23 2.34
C PRO A 17 19.91 -0.99 1.77
N ALA A 18 20.48 -1.57 0.71
CA ALA A 18 19.96 -2.78 0.03
C ALA A 18 19.68 -3.95 1.00
N GLY A 19 20.47 -4.08 2.08
CA GLY A 19 20.28 -5.12 3.08
C GLY A 19 18.94 -5.08 3.84
N LEU A 20 18.18 -3.98 3.78
CA LEU A 20 16.82 -3.92 4.35
C LEU A 20 15.76 -4.54 3.43
N PHE A 21 16.07 -4.72 2.15
CA PHE A 21 15.10 -5.17 1.15
C PHE A 21 14.40 -6.49 1.53
N PRO A 22 15.09 -7.55 1.98
CA PRO A 22 14.42 -8.79 2.38
C PRO A 22 13.40 -8.58 3.50
N CYS A 23 13.73 -7.77 4.52
CA CYS A 23 12.81 -7.47 5.62
C CYS A 23 11.56 -6.70 5.15
N LEU A 24 11.72 -5.80 4.17
CA LEU A 24 10.61 -5.05 3.59
C LEU A 24 9.70 -5.96 2.76
N VAL A 25 10.27 -6.87 1.97
CA VAL A 25 9.50 -7.88 1.22
C VAL A 25 8.69 -8.76 2.17
N GLU A 26 9.26 -9.21 3.30
CA GLU A 26 8.51 -9.95 4.32
C GLU A 26 7.37 -9.12 4.93
N ARG A 27 7.60 -7.83 5.20
CA ARG A 27 6.55 -6.92 5.71
C ARG A 27 5.39 -6.81 4.73
N LEU A 28 5.67 -6.66 3.43
CA LEU A 28 4.65 -6.65 2.37
C LEU A 28 3.90 -7.98 2.28
N ARG A 29 4.61 -9.12 2.42
CA ARG A 29 4.01 -10.45 2.41
C ARG A 29 3.07 -10.67 3.58
N GLY A 30 3.38 -10.05 4.72
CA GLY A 30 2.56 -10.07 5.93
C GLY A 30 1.30 -9.22 5.86
N THR A 31 1.21 -8.22 4.97
CA THR A 31 0.06 -7.29 4.93
C THR A 31 -1.27 -8.02 4.73
N PRO A 32 -1.47 -8.89 3.70
CA PRO A 32 -2.74 -9.61 3.53
C PRO A 32 -3.13 -10.44 4.75
N ILE A 33 -2.16 -11.08 5.42
CA ILE A 33 -2.39 -11.90 6.61
C ILE A 33 -2.87 -11.02 7.79
N ARG A 34 -2.26 -9.85 7.96
CA ARG A 34 -2.65 -8.89 9.00
C ARG A 34 -4.04 -8.31 8.75
N ILE A 35 -4.44 -8.11 7.49
CA ILE A 35 -5.80 -7.69 7.15
C ILE A 35 -6.80 -8.81 7.45
N ASP A 36 -6.54 -10.04 7.00
CA ASP A 36 -7.40 -11.21 7.30
C ASP A 36 -7.67 -11.31 8.81
N ALA A 37 -6.60 -11.28 9.61
CA ALA A 37 -6.71 -11.36 11.07
C ALA A 37 -7.42 -10.13 11.69
N LEU A 38 -7.30 -8.96 11.08
CA LEU A 38 -7.92 -7.72 11.54
C LEU A 38 -9.45 -7.75 11.37
N VAL A 39 -9.95 -8.31 10.27
CA VAL A 39 -11.38 -8.28 9.89
C VAL A 39 -12.12 -9.58 10.20
N SER A 40 -11.41 -10.64 10.56
CA SER A 40 -12.00 -11.94 10.88
C SER A 40 -13.10 -11.85 11.94
N GLY A 41 -14.27 -12.40 11.64
CA GLY A 41 -15.43 -12.41 12.55
C GLY A 41 -16.10 -11.05 12.73
N THR A 42 -15.73 -10.03 11.96
CA THR A 42 -16.36 -8.71 12.00
C THR A 42 -17.65 -8.72 11.18
N ASP A 43 -18.71 -8.10 11.73
CA ASP A 43 -19.98 -7.95 11.03
C ASP A 43 -19.88 -7.06 9.79
N GLU A 44 -20.60 -7.43 8.74
CA GLU A 44 -20.60 -6.75 7.45
C GLU A 44 -21.03 -5.27 7.55
N VAL A 45 -21.95 -4.93 8.46
CA VAL A 45 -22.39 -3.55 8.72
C VAL A 45 -21.21 -2.70 9.18
N LEU A 46 -20.36 -3.24 10.06
CA LEU A 46 -19.18 -2.53 10.55
C LEU A 46 -18.10 -2.42 9.47
N LEU A 47 -17.92 -3.46 8.63
CA LEU A 47 -16.98 -3.43 7.51
C LEU A 47 -17.34 -2.37 6.45
N ASN A 48 -18.64 -2.13 6.26
CA ASN A 48 -19.19 -1.15 5.32
C ASN A 48 -19.36 0.25 5.92
N ARG A 49 -19.26 0.40 7.25
CA ARG A 49 -19.50 1.67 7.93
C ARG A 49 -18.48 2.72 7.47
N LYS A 50 -19.00 3.84 6.96
CA LYS A 50 -18.21 5.04 6.65
C LYS A 50 -18.40 6.05 7.78
N PRO A 51 -17.35 6.40 8.54
CA PRO A 51 -17.40 7.60 9.38
C PRO A 51 -17.46 8.84 8.49
N ASP A 52 -18.00 9.93 9.01
CA ASP A 52 -18.11 11.19 8.28
C ASP A 52 -16.80 11.56 7.56
N ASN A 53 -16.90 11.75 6.23
CA ASN A 53 -15.81 12.09 5.33
C ASN A 53 -14.59 11.13 5.34
N SER A 54 -14.80 9.85 5.66
CA SER A 54 -13.73 8.84 5.64
C SER A 54 -14.15 7.54 4.94
N TRP A 55 -13.17 6.70 4.65
CA TRP A 55 -13.36 5.41 4.00
C TRP A 55 -13.82 4.35 5.00
N SER A 56 -14.57 3.37 4.50
CA SER A 56 -14.88 2.13 5.23
C SER A 56 -13.65 1.22 5.31
N ILE A 57 -13.75 0.13 6.08
CA ILE A 57 -12.70 -0.90 6.13
C ILE A 57 -12.51 -1.53 4.76
N LYS A 58 -13.61 -1.84 4.04
CA LYS A 58 -13.53 -2.40 2.70
C LYS A 58 -12.90 -1.46 1.68
N GLU A 59 -13.22 -0.16 1.75
CA GLU A 59 -12.60 0.85 0.88
C GLU A 59 -11.10 0.99 1.17
N HIS A 60 -10.66 0.87 2.43
CA HIS A 60 -9.23 0.80 2.75
C HIS A 60 -8.52 -0.42 2.13
N ILE A 61 -9.15 -1.60 2.18
CA ILE A 61 -8.60 -2.82 1.56
C ILE A 61 -8.56 -2.67 0.03
N GLY A 62 -9.67 -2.21 -0.55
CA GLY A 62 -9.79 -1.95 -1.98
C GLY A 62 -8.73 -0.95 -2.47
N HIS A 63 -8.53 0.15 -1.74
CA HIS A 63 -7.52 1.15 -2.06
C HIS A 63 -6.10 0.57 -2.12
N MET A 64 -5.72 -0.26 -1.13
CA MET A 64 -4.42 -0.93 -1.16
C MET A 64 -4.29 -1.84 -2.38
N ALA A 65 -5.36 -2.54 -2.78
CA ALA A 65 -5.36 -3.36 -3.98
C ALA A 65 -5.29 -2.54 -5.29
N ASP A 66 -6.00 -1.41 -5.36
CA ASP A 66 -6.00 -0.52 -6.52
C ASP A 66 -4.60 0.03 -6.83
N LEU A 67 -3.79 0.29 -5.78
CA LEU A 67 -2.44 0.83 -5.92
C LEU A 67 -1.38 -0.21 -6.33
N GLU A 68 -1.66 -1.51 -6.28
CA GLU A 68 -0.68 -2.53 -6.68
C GLU A 68 -0.25 -2.36 -8.14
N ALA A 69 -1.16 -1.99 -9.05
CA ALA A 69 -0.82 -1.71 -10.44
C ALA A 69 0.11 -0.48 -10.60
N LEU A 70 -0.03 0.52 -9.73
CA LEU A 70 0.89 1.65 -9.67
C LEU A 70 2.27 1.21 -9.17
N HIS A 71 2.32 0.40 -8.11
CA HIS A 71 3.55 -0.09 -7.51
C HIS A 71 4.33 -0.99 -8.49
N ASP A 72 3.63 -1.92 -9.14
CA ASP A 72 4.17 -2.77 -10.19
C ASP A 72 4.75 -1.94 -11.34
N GLY A 73 4.00 -0.94 -11.79
CA GLY A 73 4.44 -0.02 -12.83
C GLY A 73 5.64 0.83 -12.43
N ARG A 74 5.81 1.15 -11.14
CA ARG A 74 7.01 1.87 -10.67
C ARG A 74 8.25 1.00 -10.75
N ILE A 75 8.14 -0.32 -10.58
CA ILE A 75 9.25 -1.23 -10.86
C ILE A 75 9.66 -1.10 -12.33
N ASP A 76 8.70 -1.06 -13.27
CA ASP A 76 9.01 -0.88 -14.70
C ASP A 76 9.71 0.46 -14.97
N ASP A 77 9.33 1.51 -14.24
CA ASP A 77 9.97 2.82 -14.39
C ASP A 77 11.44 2.78 -13.92
N TYR A 78 11.76 2.03 -12.86
CA TYR A 78 13.15 1.78 -12.45
C TYR A 78 13.91 0.96 -13.50
N LEU A 79 13.32 -0.14 -13.98
CA LEU A 79 13.91 -1.00 -15.01
C LEU A 79 14.19 -0.22 -16.31
N ALA A 80 13.32 0.72 -16.66
CA ALA A 80 13.48 1.61 -17.83
C ALA A 80 14.41 2.81 -17.57
N GLY A 81 14.99 2.94 -16.37
CA GLY A 81 15.88 4.06 -16.02
C GLY A 81 15.21 5.43 -16.06
N LYS A 82 13.90 5.51 -15.80
CA LYS A 82 13.18 6.79 -15.82
C LYS A 82 13.65 7.69 -14.67
N LYS A 83 13.89 8.97 -15.00
CA LYS A 83 14.27 9.98 -14.00
C LYS A 83 13.15 10.33 -13.01
N LEU A 84 11.90 10.20 -13.45
CA LEU A 84 10.70 10.51 -12.66
C LEU A 84 9.77 9.30 -12.70
N LEU A 85 9.36 8.82 -11.52
CA LEU A 85 8.38 7.74 -11.41
C LEU A 85 7.00 8.21 -11.85
N ARG A 86 6.17 7.28 -12.35
CA ARG A 86 4.76 7.55 -12.64
C ARG A 86 4.03 8.09 -11.41
N ALA A 87 3.20 9.10 -11.67
CA ALA A 87 2.38 9.74 -10.66
C ALA A 87 1.24 8.83 -10.20
N THR A 88 0.91 8.93 -8.92
CA THR A 88 -0.36 8.40 -8.41
C THR A 88 -1.45 9.42 -8.68
N ASP A 89 -2.67 8.96 -8.86
CA ASP A 89 -3.82 9.82 -8.67
C ASP A 89 -3.93 10.19 -7.19
N LEU A 90 -3.96 11.49 -6.88
CA LEU A 90 -4.12 11.99 -5.52
C LEU A 90 -5.59 12.17 -5.13
N GLN A 91 -6.50 12.07 -6.10
CA GLN A 91 -7.94 12.12 -5.88
C GLN A 91 -8.52 10.72 -5.59
N ASN A 92 -7.72 9.65 -5.72
CA ASN A 92 -8.12 8.27 -5.49
C ASN A 92 -9.37 7.84 -6.31
N LYS A 93 -9.52 8.33 -7.54
CA LYS A 93 -10.70 8.07 -8.39
C LYS A 93 -10.96 6.59 -8.57
N ALA A 94 -9.90 5.80 -8.78
CA ALA A 94 -10.03 4.35 -8.91
C ALA A 94 -10.73 3.73 -7.70
N THR A 95 -10.43 4.20 -6.49
CA THR A 95 -11.04 3.71 -5.25
C THR A 95 -12.48 4.20 -5.11
N ASP A 96 -12.74 5.47 -5.41
CA ASP A 96 -14.07 6.06 -5.29
C ASP A 96 -15.07 5.48 -6.33
N GLU A 97 -14.59 5.10 -7.51
CA GLU A 97 -15.40 4.54 -8.61
C GLU A 97 -15.55 3.01 -8.55
N ALA A 98 -14.70 2.31 -7.77
CA ALA A 98 -14.65 0.85 -7.75
C ALA A 98 -15.74 0.16 -6.89
N ASP A 99 -16.58 0.94 -6.21
CA ASP A 99 -17.67 0.49 -5.34
C ASP A 99 -17.27 -0.71 -4.44
N HIS A 100 -16.16 -0.57 -3.72
CA HIS A 100 -15.59 -1.67 -2.93
C HIS A 100 -16.55 -2.21 -1.86
N ASN A 101 -17.50 -1.40 -1.39
CA ASN A 101 -18.48 -1.83 -0.39
C ASN A 101 -19.50 -2.86 -0.91
N SER A 102 -19.77 -2.91 -2.21
CA SER A 102 -20.66 -3.93 -2.79
C SER A 102 -20.02 -5.30 -2.93
N LYS A 103 -18.68 -5.38 -2.83
CA LYS A 103 -17.92 -6.64 -2.86
C LYS A 103 -17.95 -7.31 -1.49
N SER A 104 -17.96 -8.64 -1.47
CA SER A 104 -17.78 -9.38 -0.21
C SER A 104 -16.36 -9.18 0.33
N ILE A 105 -16.20 -9.22 1.66
CA ILE A 105 -14.89 -9.11 2.28
C ILE A 105 -13.93 -10.20 1.78
N ALA A 106 -14.42 -11.43 1.61
CA ALA A 106 -13.63 -12.55 1.08
C ALA A 106 -13.10 -12.27 -0.35
N ALA A 107 -13.91 -11.65 -1.22
CA ALA A 107 -13.49 -11.29 -2.56
C ALA A 107 -12.41 -10.19 -2.56
N LEU A 108 -12.55 -9.18 -1.71
CA LEU A 108 -11.54 -8.12 -1.55
C LEU A 108 -10.21 -8.67 -1.04
N LEU A 109 -10.23 -9.52 -0.01
CA LEU A 109 -9.02 -10.15 0.55
C LEU A 109 -8.34 -11.06 -0.47
N HIS A 110 -9.11 -11.85 -1.21
CA HIS A 110 -8.60 -12.70 -2.27
C HIS A 110 -7.92 -11.88 -3.37
N TYR A 111 -8.60 -10.84 -3.86
CA TYR A 111 -8.05 -9.96 -4.89
C TYR A 111 -6.77 -9.27 -4.42
N PHE A 112 -6.79 -8.63 -3.24
CA PHE A 112 -5.61 -7.96 -2.69
C PHE A 112 -4.44 -8.93 -2.53
N ARG A 113 -4.68 -10.13 -2.00
CA ARG A 113 -3.63 -11.16 -1.88
C ARG A 113 -3.03 -11.50 -3.24
N GLN A 114 -3.86 -11.71 -4.26
CA GLN A 114 -3.40 -12.05 -5.60
C GLN A 114 -2.52 -10.95 -6.18
N VAL A 115 -2.99 -9.70 -6.18
CA VAL A 115 -2.21 -8.59 -6.76
C VAL A 115 -0.92 -8.32 -5.97
N ARG A 116 -0.96 -8.42 -4.64
CA ARG A 116 0.22 -8.30 -3.78
C ARG A 116 1.25 -9.40 -4.04
N MET A 117 0.83 -10.65 -4.22
CA MET A 117 1.78 -11.74 -4.51
C MET A 117 2.45 -11.55 -5.87
N ASN A 118 1.74 -11.06 -6.88
CA ASN A 118 2.35 -10.73 -8.17
C ASN A 118 3.43 -9.64 -8.02
N PHE A 119 3.13 -8.58 -7.25
CA PHE A 119 4.09 -7.52 -6.95
C PHE A 119 5.33 -8.06 -6.22
N ILE A 120 5.15 -8.93 -5.23
CA ILE A 120 6.26 -9.57 -4.50
C ILE A 120 7.10 -10.46 -5.41
N VAL A 121 6.48 -11.30 -6.24
CA VAL A 121 7.21 -12.16 -7.19
C VAL A 121 8.08 -11.33 -8.13
N LYS A 122 7.58 -10.17 -8.58
CA LYS A 122 8.36 -9.25 -9.43
C LYS A 122 9.53 -8.62 -8.65
N LEU A 123 9.32 -8.24 -7.40
CA LEU A 123 10.39 -7.71 -6.53
C LEU A 123 11.50 -8.75 -6.30
N GLU A 124 11.15 -10.02 -6.09
CA GLU A 124 12.10 -11.11 -5.85
C GLU A 124 12.93 -11.49 -7.08
N GLN A 125 12.54 -11.04 -8.28
CA GLN A 125 13.29 -11.25 -9.51
C GLN A 125 14.33 -10.16 -9.78
N LEU A 126 14.37 -9.10 -8.97
CA LEU A 126 15.31 -7.99 -9.12
C LEU A 126 16.70 -8.35 -8.57
N ASP A 127 17.74 -7.84 -9.22
CA ASP A 127 19.12 -8.00 -8.77
C ASP A 127 19.57 -6.87 -7.82
N ASP A 128 20.72 -7.09 -7.17
CA ASP A 128 21.32 -6.13 -6.22
C ASP A 128 21.63 -4.77 -6.85
N GLN A 129 21.94 -4.74 -8.16
CA GLN A 129 22.20 -3.49 -8.86
C GLN A 129 20.91 -2.67 -8.97
N MET A 130 19.80 -3.32 -9.27
CA MET A 130 18.48 -2.69 -9.38
C MET A 130 17.98 -2.14 -8.05
N LEU A 131 18.32 -2.76 -6.92
CA LEU A 131 17.96 -2.25 -5.59
C LEU A 131 18.50 -0.83 -5.34
N ASN A 132 19.62 -0.48 -5.98
CA ASN A 132 20.26 0.82 -5.87
C ASN A 132 19.82 1.81 -6.97
N ALA A 133 18.98 1.39 -7.92
CA ALA A 133 18.46 2.28 -8.96
C ALA A 133 17.65 3.42 -8.33
N VAL A 134 17.90 4.66 -8.78
CA VAL A 134 17.29 5.87 -8.21
C VAL A 134 16.37 6.53 -9.23
N SER A 135 15.18 6.94 -8.76
CA SER A 135 14.24 7.76 -9.51
C SER A 135 13.56 8.77 -8.57
N VAL A 136 13.04 9.87 -9.10
CA VAL A 136 12.37 10.89 -8.30
C VAL A 136 10.91 10.49 -8.05
N HIS A 137 10.49 10.54 -6.79
CA HIS A 137 9.08 10.33 -6.44
C HIS A 137 8.26 11.59 -6.74
N PRO A 138 7.17 11.51 -7.53
CA PRO A 138 6.47 12.68 -8.08
C PRO A 138 5.75 13.55 -7.04
N ARG A 139 5.25 12.99 -5.94
CA ARG A 139 4.66 13.80 -4.84
C ARG A 139 5.72 14.40 -3.91
N LEU A 140 6.62 13.55 -3.41
CA LEU A 140 7.64 13.92 -2.42
C LEU A 140 8.76 14.78 -3.00
N GLN A 141 8.92 14.80 -4.34
CA GLN A 141 9.97 15.55 -5.04
C GLN A 141 11.38 15.23 -4.50
N GLN A 142 11.60 13.96 -4.13
CA GLN A 142 12.87 13.48 -3.60
C GLN A 142 13.34 12.25 -4.37
N PRO A 143 14.67 12.06 -4.51
CA PRO A 143 15.23 10.83 -5.05
C PRO A 143 14.92 9.67 -4.09
N MET A 144 14.51 8.54 -4.66
CA MET A 144 14.26 7.31 -3.93
C MET A 144 14.92 6.17 -4.67
N ASN A 145 15.75 5.40 -3.98
CA ASN A 145 16.17 4.11 -4.51
C ASN A 145 14.99 3.11 -4.45
N LEU A 146 15.13 1.93 -5.06
CA LEU A 146 14.04 0.97 -5.07
C LEU A 146 13.68 0.50 -3.65
N VAL A 147 14.65 0.37 -2.75
CA VAL A 147 14.43 0.02 -1.34
C VAL A 147 13.56 1.08 -0.63
N ASP A 148 13.81 2.36 -0.87
CA ASP A 148 13.02 3.47 -0.37
C ASP A 148 11.58 3.37 -0.89
N MET A 149 11.39 3.04 -2.17
CA MET A 149 10.07 2.89 -2.78
C MET A 149 9.29 1.74 -2.12
N VAL A 150 9.92 0.59 -1.92
CA VAL A 150 9.30 -0.56 -1.23
C VAL A 150 8.98 -0.24 0.23
N SER A 151 9.88 0.47 0.92
CA SER A 151 9.63 0.96 2.29
C SER A 151 8.43 1.90 2.34
N PHE A 152 8.28 2.79 1.36
CA PHE A 152 7.14 3.69 1.25
C PHE A 152 5.81 2.93 1.06
N VAL A 153 5.79 1.84 0.29
CA VAL A 153 4.62 0.96 0.18
C VAL A 153 4.31 0.31 1.53
N CYS A 154 5.32 -0.19 2.24
CA CYS A 154 5.12 -0.76 3.57
C CYS A 154 4.53 0.24 4.58
N GLU A 155 5.01 1.49 4.56
CA GLU A 155 4.49 2.57 5.41
C GLU A 155 3.04 2.94 5.06
N HIS A 156 2.66 2.84 3.78
CA HIS A 156 1.31 3.07 3.29
C HIS A 156 0.36 1.96 3.76
N ASP A 157 0.74 0.69 3.63
CA ASP A 157 -0.02 -0.43 4.16
C ASP A 157 -0.30 -0.27 5.67
N ASP A 158 0.74 0.05 6.45
CA ASP A 158 0.60 0.23 7.90
C ASP A 158 -0.24 1.47 8.25
N HIS A 159 -0.22 2.50 7.40
CA HIS A 159 -1.14 3.63 7.55
C HIS A 159 -2.60 3.15 7.50
N HIS A 160 -2.95 2.33 6.50
CA HIS A 160 -4.30 1.81 6.31
C HIS A 160 -4.69 0.76 7.36
N LEU A 161 -3.79 -0.14 7.76
CA LEU A 161 -4.02 -1.07 8.86
C LEU A 161 -4.39 -0.34 10.16
N ALA A 162 -3.68 0.74 10.49
CA ALA A 162 -4.00 1.56 11.67
C ALA A 162 -5.37 2.27 11.54
N LYS A 163 -5.72 2.77 10.35
CA LYS A 163 -7.05 3.36 10.10
C LYS A 163 -8.16 2.33 10.33
N MET A 164 -8.05 1.15 9.72
CA MET A 164 -9.02 0.06 9.87
C MET A 164 -9.16 -0.37 11.33
N ARG A 165 -8.05 -0.54 12.07
CA ARG A 165 -8.11 -0.86 13.51
C ARG A 165 -8.87 0.21 14.31
N ARG A 166 -8.69 1.50 13.97
CA ARG A 166 -9.43 2.58 14.62
C ARG A 166 -10.92 2.52 14.33
N LEU A 167 -11.31 2.16 13.10
CA LEU A 167 -12.72 1.99 12.72
C LEU A 167 -13.37 0.86 13.52
N LEU A 168 -12.68 -0.26 13.72
CA LEU A 168 -13.17 -1.38 14.53
C LEU A 168 -13.35 -1.00 16.00
N ASN A 169 -12.41 -0.24 16.58
CA ASN A 169 -12.46 0.12 18.00
C ASN A 169 -13.47 1.23 18.32
N ASN A 170 -13.86 2.03 17.32
CA ASN A 170 -14.86 3.10 17.44
C ASN A 170 -16.22 2.66 16.83
N GLY A 171 -16.31 1.39 16.46
CA GLY A 171 -17.43 0.71 15.83
C GLY A 171 -18.61 0.51 16.76
#